data_AF-A0A7S2YX95-F1
#
_entry.id   AF-A0A7S2YX95-F1
#
_cell.length_a   1.000
_cell.length_b   1.000
_cell.length_c   1.000
_cell.angle_alpha   90.00
_cell.angle_beta   90.00
_cell.angle_gamma   90.00
#
_symmetry.space_group_name_H-M   'P 1'
#
loop_
_entity.id
_entity.type
_entity.pdbx_description
1 polymer ?
#
loop_
_entity_poly.entity_id
_entity_poly.type
_entity_poly.pdbx_seq_one_letter_code
_entity_poly.pdbx_strand_id
1 'polypeptide(L)'
;AVPNYGATAGVNSLDELLAMPCWTEENPLRVVTGYQYLAKTFFENVGFENVALVAGDGALEAAPAMGSADIILDLVSTGTTLRENNLKEIEGGRVVESQGVLVANRKSLLERDGCLETVHEMLERLEAHLEAKKLFTVVANMRGSSAEDVASLVMSCDSLKGLQGPTVAPVYTPGADGKPEVNMYAVTICAQKATLYDSVKALRDIGGSGVLVSPLTYVFDEEPARWNLLLDELGMEHDPIRGKEKR
;
A
#
# COMPACT_ATOMS: atom_id res chain seq x y z
N ALA A 1 13.37 -10.21 17.13
CA ALA A 1 14.45 -9.24 17.39
C ALA A 1 15.38 -9.79 18.46
N VAL A 2 16.68 -9.55 18.32
CA VAL A 2 17.72 -10.04 19.25
C VAL A 2 18.43 -8.86 19.94
N PRO A 3 18.95 -9.04 21.17
CA PRO A 3 19.78 -8.03 21.82
C PRO A 3 21.06 -7.67 21.05
N ASN A 4 21.39 -6.37 21.01
CA ASN A 4 22.67 -5.83 20.54
C ASN A 4 23.81 -5.96 21.58
N TYR A 5 23.56 -6.70 22.65
CA TYR A 5 24.47 -6.91 23.78
C TYR A 5 24.43 -8.40 24.19
N GLY A 6 25.34 -8.80 25.09
CA GLY A 6 25.41 -10.18 25.56
C GLY A 6 25.78 -11.18 24.45
N ALA A 7 25.34 -12.42 24.61
CA ALA A 7 25.73 -13.54 23.75
C ALA A 7 25.24 -13.40 22.30
N THR A 8 24.14 -12.67 22.06
CA THR A 8 23.55 -12.48 20.72
C THR A 8 24.03 -11.20 20.03
N ALA A 9 24.91 -10.40 20.64
CA ALA A 9 25.34 -9.11 20.09
C ALA A 9 25.91 -9.23 18.66
N GLY A 10 26.66 -10.30 18.40
CA GLY A 10 27.28 -10.58 17.10
C GLY A 10 26.35 -11.22 16.07
N VAL A 11 25.14 -11.64 16.45
CA VAL A 11 24.21 -12.39 15.59
C VAL A 11 23.44 -11.43 14.69
N ASN A 12 23.47 -11.66 13.38
CA ASN A 12 22.79 -10.82 12.38
C ASN A 12 21.85 -11.60 11.46
N SER A 13 21.87 -12.94 11.50
CA SER A 13 20.94 -13.79 10.78
C SER A 13 20.28 -14.83 11.69
N LEU A 14 19.15 -15.37 11.25
CA LEU A 14 18.49 -16.48 11.93
C LEU A 14 19.41 -17.70 11.96
N ASP A 15 20.09 -18.03 10.86
CA ASP A 15 21.01 -19.18 10.81
C ASP A 15 22.13 -19.07 11.84
N GLU A 16 22.71 -17.87 12.02
CA GLU A 16 23.71 -17.60 13.05
C GLU A 16 23.14 -17.80 14.47
N LEU A 17 21.89 -17.38 14.70
CA LEU A 17 21.23 -17.54 16.00
C LEU A 17 21.01 -19.02 16.34
N LEU A 18 20.50 -19.78 15.37
CA LEU A 18 20.14 -21.19 15.56
C LEU A 18 21.37 -22.09 15.66
N ALA A 19 22.47 -21.71 15.01
CA ALA A 19 23.75 -22.43 15.07
C ALA A 19 24.53 -22.23 16.39
N MET A 20 24.07 -21.37 17.30
CA MET A 20 24.74 -21.17 18.58
C MET A 20 24.72 -22.47 19.42
N PRO A 21 25.87 -22.94 19.93
CA PRO A 21 25.96 -24.24 20.59
C PRO A 21 25.33 -24.27 22.00
N CYS A 22 24.87 -23.13 22.51
CA CYS A 22 24.28 -23.02 23.84
C CYS A 22 22.82 -23.49 23.92
N TRP A 23 22.15 -23.70 22.77
CA TRP A 23 20.75 -24.12 22.74
C TRP A 23 20.64 -25.65 22.80
N THR A 24 20.26 -26.16 23.96
CA THR A 24 20.02 -27.59 24.20
C THR A 24 18.60 -27.82 24.70
N GLU A 25 18.21 -29.07 24.91
CA GLU A 25 16.91 -29.40 25.51
C GLU A 25 16.79 -28.83 26.94
N GLU A 26 17.88 -28.83 27.71
CA GLU A 26 17.94 -28.27 29.07
C GLU A 26 18.11 -26.75 29.11
N ASN A 27 18.62 -26.15 28.03
CA ASN A 27 18.79 -24.72 27.88
C ASN A 27 18.23 -24.25 26.53
N PRO A 28 16.90 -24.27 26.36
CA PRO A 28 16.27 -23.87 25.10
C PRO A 28 16.36 -22.36 24.91
N LEU A 29 16.33 -21.91 23.66
CA LEU A 29 16.19 -20.50 23.30
C LEU A 29 14.84 -19.98 23.81
N ARG A 30 14.86 -19.04 24.76
CA ARG A 30 13.63 -18.47 25.32
C ARG A 30 13.16 -17.29 24.47
N VAL A 31 11.99 -17.42 23.87
CA VAL A 31 11.40 -16.39 23.01
C VAL A 31 10.12 -15.88 23.66
N VAL A 32 10.07 -14.60 24.00
CA VAL A 32 8.82 -13.99 24.47
C VAL A 32 8.00 -13.47 23.29
N THR A 33 6.70 -13.77 23.29
CA THR A 33 5.78 -13.30 22.25
C THR A 33 4.31 -13.40 22.68
N GLY A 34 3.48 -12.50 22.15
CA GLY A 34 2.02 -12.67 22.16
C GLY A 34 1.51 -13.66 21.09
N TYR A 35 2.34 -14.00 20.09
CA TYR A 35 1.95 -14.75 18.89
C TYR A 35 2.37 -16.23 18.95
N GLN A 36 1.92 -16.94 19.98
CA GLN A 36 2.38 -18.30 20.30
C GLN A 36 2.26 -19.29 19.12
N TYR A 37 1.12 -19.32 18.44
CA TYR A 37 0.89 -20.22 17.30
C TYR A 37 1.85 -19.91 16.14
N LEU A 38 1.98 -18.63 15.74
CA LEU A 38 2.86 -18.22 14.65
C LEU A 38 4.33 -18.48 14.98
N ALA A 39 4.74 -18.20 16.21
CA ALA A 39 6.10 -18.46 16.67
C ALA A 39 6.43 -19.94 16.61
N LYS A 40 5.54 -20.80 17.11
CA LYS A 40 5.70 -22.25 17.06
C LYS A 40 5.86 -22.73 15.61
N THR A 41 4.93 -22.37 14.73
CA THR A 41 4.99 -22.75 13.30
C THR A 41 6.25 -22.22 12.61
N PHE A 42 6.70 -21.01 12.95
CA PHE A 42 7.93 -20.45 12.40
C PHE A 42 9.15 -21.30 12.77
N PHE A 43 9.33 -21.63 14.06
CA PHE A 43 10.47 -22.43 14.52
C PHE A 43 10.41 -23.89 14.02
N GLU A 44 9.22 -24.48 13.91
CA GLU A 44 9.02 -25.80 13.28
C GLU A 44 9.43 -25.79 11.80
N ASN A 45 9.05 -24.76 11.04
CA ASN A 45 9.36 -24.65 9.61
C ASN A 45 10.86 -24.47 9.34
N VAL A 46 11.60 -23.85 10.25
CA VAL A 46 13.07 -23.72 10.14
C VAL A 46 13.82 -24.89 10.79
N GLY A 47 13.10 -25.90 11.29
CA GLY A 47 13.68 -27.12 11.85
C GLY A 47 14.39 -26.93 13.20
N PHE A 48 13.93 -25.98 14.01
CA PHE A 48 14.55 -25.68 15.31
C PHE A 48 13.66 -26.09 16.48
N GLU A 49 14.07 -27.14 17.18
CA GLU A 49 13.28 -27.77 18.26
C GLU A 49 13.60 -27.22 19.66
N ASN A 50 14.82 -26.72 19.89
CA ASN A 50 15.29 -26.26 21.19
C ASN A 50 14.81 -24.82 21.51
N VAL A 51 13.50 -24.62 21.49
CA VAL A 51 12.85 -23.33 21.71
C VAL A 51 11.81 -23.40 22.83
N ALA A 52 11.87 -22.44 23.76
CA ALA A 52 10.87 -22.26 24.80
C ALA A 52 10.10 -20.97 24.54
N LEU A 53 8.82 -21.09 24.20
CA LEU A 53 7.96 -19.93 24.01
C LEU A 53 7.41 -19.46 25.36
N VAL A 54 7.68 -18.19 25.68
CA VAL A 54 7.18 -17.52 26.88
C VAL A 54 6.05 -16.60 26.45
N ALA A 55 4.87 -16.76 27.04
CA ALA A 55 3.77 -15.84 26.83
C ALA A 55 4.08 -14.49 27.50
N GLY A 56 3.99 -13.41 26.74
CA GLY A 56 4.09 -12.06 27.26
C GLY A 56 3.03 -11.17 26.63
N ASP A 57 2.54 -10.20 27.40
CA ASP A 57 1.64 -9.16 26.94
C ASP A 57 2.18 -7.81 27.41
N GLY A 58 2.30 -6.86 26.49
CA GLY A 58 2.87 -5.53 26.70
C GLY A 58 4.38 -5.52 27.02
N ALA A 59 5.09 -4.49 26.54
CA ALA A 59 6.49 -4.20 26.83
C ALA A 59 7.44 -5.42 26.72
N LEU A 60 7.26 -6.22 25.67
CA LEU A 60 8.06 -7.43 25.43
C LEU A 60 9.55 -7.10 25.30
N GLU A 61 9.87 -5.91 24.81
CA GLU A 61 11.22 -5.44 24.54
C GLU A 61 12.11 -5.37 25.80
N ALA A 62 11.51 -5.28 26.99
CA ALA A 62 12.24 -5.30 28.25
C ALA A 62 12.65 -6.72 28.70
N ALA A 63 11.98 -7.78 28.19
CA ALA A 63 12.20 -9.15 28.64
C ALA A 63 13.65 -9.63 28.49
N PRO A 64 14.37 -9.33 27.38
CA PRO A 64 15.79 -9.68 27.29
C PRO A 64 16.66 -8.97 28.32
N ALA A 65 16.42 -7.68 28.56
CA ALA A 65 17.19 -6.91 29.55
C ALA A 65 16.93 -7.39 30.99
N MET A 66 15.72 -7.88 31.27
CA MET A 66 15.34 -8.49 32.55
C MET A 66 15.80 -9.94 32.70
N GLY A 67 16.32 -10.56 31.63
CA GLY A 67 16.78 -11.95 31.61
C GLY A 67 15.64 -12.99 31.60
N SER A 68 14.39 -12.58 31.38
CA SER A 68 13.24 -13.49 31.31
C SER A 68 13.09 -14.16 29.94
N ALA A 69 13.72 -13.61 28.91
CA ALA A 69 13.83 -14.20 27.58
C ALA A 69 15.21 -13.92 26.98
N ASP A 70 15.60 -14.67 25.95
CA ASP A 70 16.85 -14.43 25.21
C ASP A 70 16.58 -13.52 24.00
N ILE A 71 15.42 -13.69 23.36
CA ILE A 71 14.97 -12.88 22.22
C ILE A 71 13.47 -12.59 22.32
N ILE A 72 12.99 -11.70 21.46
CA ILE A 72 11.55 -11.42 21.31
C ILE A 72 11.06 -11.72 19.89
N LEU A 73 9.79 -12.06 19.75
CA LEU A 73 9.08 -12.10 18.47
C LEU A 73 7.85 -11.20 18.59
N ASP A 74 7.89 -10.05 17.93
CA ASP A 74 6.85 -9.03 18.02
C ASP A 74 6.73 -8.23 16.71
N LEU A 75 5.68 -7.40 16.61
CA LEU A 75 5.42 -6.52 15.49
C LEU A 75 6.45 -5.39 15.42
N VAL A 76 6.94 -5.12 14.21
CA VAL A 76 7.84 -3.99 13.94
C VAL A 76 7.24 -3.14 12.83
N SER A 77 7.22 -1.82 13.05
CA SER A 77 6.81 -0.83 12.04
C SER A 77 7.99 0.07 11.66
N THR A 78 8.32 1.07 12.48
CA THR A 78 9.49 1.95 12.24
C THR A 78 10.80 1.44 12.86
N GLY A 79 10.72 0.43 13.74
CA GLY A 79 11.85 -0.10 14.50
C GLY A 79 12.30 0.77 15.67
N THR A 80 11.60 1.88 15.98
CA THR A 80 11.99 2.79 17.07
C THR A 80 12.04 2.09 18.43
N THR A 81 10.98 1.33 18.78
CA THR A 81 10.89 0.62 20.07
C THR A 81 12.01 -0.40 20.27
N LEU A 82 12.41 -1.09 19.20
CA LEU A 82 13.54 -2.03 19.25
C LEU A 82 14.85 -1.29 19.57
N ARG A 83 15.12 -0.18 18.87
CA ARG A 83 16.35 0.60 19.08
C ARG A 83 16.45 1.16 20.49
N GLU A 84 15.36 1.67 21.04
CA GLU A 84 15.29 2.19 22.41
C GLU A 84 15.61 1.12 23.47
N ASN A 85 15.33 -0.14 23.16
CA ASN A 85 15.62 -1.30 24.04
C ASN A 85 16.93 -2.03 23.65
N ASN A 86 17.77 -1.43 22.80
CA ASN A 86 19.01 -2.02 22.30
C ASN A 86 18.79 -3.41 21.64
N LEU A 87 17.69 -3.56 20.91
CA LEU A 87 17.37 -4.75 20.12
C LEU A 87 17.57 -4.45 18.62
N LYS A 88 17.78 -5.50 17.82
CA LYS A 88 17.83 -5.44 16.36
C LYS A 88 16.99 -6.53 15.70
N GLU A 89 16.50 -6.23 14.51
CA GLU A 89 16.05 -7.25 13.57
C GLU A 89 17.25 -8.01 13.00
N ILE A 90 17.02 -9.25 12.57
CA ILE A 90 18.03 -10.12 11.96
C ILE A 90 17.52 -10.62 10.61
N GLU A 91 18.43 -10.90 9.69
CA GLU A 91 18.12 -11.52 8.41
C GLU A 91 17.44 -12.88 8.62
N GLY A 92 16.40 -13.18 7.84
CA GLY A 92 15.59 -14.38 8.04
C GLY A 92 14.69 -14.37 9.28
N GLY A 93 14.77 -13.34 10.13
CA GLY A 93 13.94 -13.22 11.35
C GLY A 93 12.53 -12.65 11.12
N ARG A 94 12.18 -12.28 9.87
CA ARG A 94 10.85 -11.81 9.52
C ARG A 94 9.91 -13.00 9.34
N VAL A 95 8.94 -13.12 10.23
CA VAL A 95 7.96 -14.21 10.22
C VAL A 95 6.89 -14.00 9.14
N VAL A 96 6.32 -12.80 9.07
CA VAL A 96 5.23 -12.46 8.14
C VAL A 96 5.17 -10.95 7.91
N GLU A 97 4.73 -10.53 6.73
CA GLU A 97 4.32 -9.14 6.47
C GLU A 97 2.82 -8.99 6.69
N SER A 98 2.43 -7.95 7.44
CA SER A 98 1.04 -7.74 7.85
C SER A 98 0.52 -6.39 7.37
N GLN A 99 -0.75 -6.38 6.97
CA GLN A 99 -1.50 -5.19 6.58
C GLN A 99 -2.98 -5.37 6.92
N GLY A 100 -3.75 -4.27 6.89
CA GLY A 100 -5.21 -4.37 6.98
C GLY A 100 -5.78 -5.10 5.78
N VAL A 101 -6.57 -6.16 6.00
CA VAL A 101 -7.16 -6.99 4.95
C VAL A 101 -8.67 -7.11 5.13
N LEU A 102 -9.41 -7.14 4.02
CA LEU A 102 -10.81 -7.55 4.00
C LEU A 102 -10.87 -9.08 3.94
N VAL A 103 -11.48 -9.70 4.95
CA VAL A 103 -11.67 -11.16 5.01
C VAL A 103 -13.16 -11.49 5.04
N ALA A 104 -13.53 -12.59 4.38
CA ALA A 104 -14.92 -13.05 4.31
C ALA A 104 -15.00 -14.56 4.60
N ASN A 105 -16.12 -14.99 5.17
CA ASN A 105 -16.38 -16.40 5.42
C ASN A 105 -16.95 -17.08 4.17
N ARG A 106 -16.26 -18.11 3.66
CA ARG A 106 -16.66 -18.87 2.46
C ARG A 106 -18.10 -19.37 2.49
N LYS A 107 -18.55 -19.93 3.62
CA LYS A 107 -19.91 -20.46 3.75
C LYS A 107 -20.95 -19.34 3.66
N SER A 108 -20.71 -18.22 4.33
CA SER A 108 -21.58 -17.04 4.23
C SER A 108 -21.66 -16.49 2.80
N LEU A 109 -20.56 -16.48 2.05
CA LEU A 109 -20.56 -16.03 0.66
C LEU A 109 -21.43 -16.91 -0.26
N LEU A 110 -21.49 -18.21 0.01
CA LEU A 110 -22.23 -19.17 -0.82
C LEU A 110 -23.70 -19.34 -0.40
N GLU A 111 -23.99 -19.24 0.89
CA GLU A 111 -25.30 -19.65 1.44
C GLU A 111 -26.16 -18.48 1.92
N ARG A 112 -25.58 -17.30 2.14
CA ARG A 112 -26.31 -16.14 2.67
C ARG A 112 -26.57 -15.13 1.56
N ASP A 113 -27.84 -15.00 1.19
CA ASP A 113 -28.34 -14.03 0.21
C ASP A 113 -27.81 -12.61 0.50
N GLY A 114 -27.30 -11.93 -0.53
CA GLY A 114 -26.79 -10.57 -0.45
C GLY A 114 -25.36 -10.43 0.09
N CYS A 115 -24.77 -11.49 0.65
CA CYS A 115 -23.44 -11.43 1.25
C CYS A 115 -22.34 -11.25 0.18
N LEU A 116 -22.46 -11.97 -0.93
CA LEU A 116 -21.49 -11.92 -2.03
C LEU A 116 -21.50 -10.54 -2.71
N GLU A 117 -22.69 -9.98 -2.95
CA GLU A 117 -22.89 -8.66 -3.56
C GLU A 117 -22.35 -7.54 -2.65
N THR A 118 -22.59 -7.64 -1.34
CA THR A 118 -22.04 -6.67 -0.37
C THR A 118 -20.51 -6.71 -0.37
N VAL A 119 -19.91 -7.91 -0.42
CA VAL A 119 -18.46 -8.07 -0.48
C VAL A 119 -17.91 -7.54 -1.81
N HIS A 120 -18.62 -7.73 -2.92
CA HIS A 120 -18.26 -7.15 -4.21
C HIS A 120 -18.20 -5.62 -4.11
N GLU A 121 -19.26 -4.98 -3.62
CA GLU A 121 -19.35 -3.53 -3.46
C GLU A 121 -18.25 -2.99 -2.51
N MET A 122 -17.95 -3.71 -1.43
CA MET A 122 -16.85 -3.35 -0.53
C MET A 122 -15.49 -3.44 -1.23
N LEU A 123 -15.24 -4.51 -1.98
CA LEU A 123 -14.00 -4.71 -2.72
C LEU A 123 -13.79 -3.59 -3.75
N GLU A 124 -14.80 -3.29 -4.58
CA GLU A 124 -14.73 -2.21 -5.57
C GLU A 124 -14.42 -0.86 -4.93
N ARG A 125 -15.11 -0.51 -3.83
CA ARG A 125 -14.87 0.75 -3.13
C ARG A 125 -13.49 0.83 -2.51
N LEU A 126 -13.00 -0.25 -1.90
CA LEU A 126 -11.68 -0.26 -1.29
C LEU A 126 -10.58 -0.11 -2.35
N GLU A 127 -10.67 -0.83 -3.47
CA GLU A 127 -9.71 -0.69 -4.56
C GLU A 127 -9.76 0.71 -5.19
N ALA A 128 -10.95 1.20 -5.51
CA ALA A 128 -11.14 2.54 -6.06
C ALA A 128 -10.62 3.64 -5.12
N HIS A 129 -10.73 3.44 -3.80
CA HIS A 129 -10.20 4.37 -2.80
C HIS A 129 -8.68 4.32 -2.70
N LEU A 130 -8.08 3.13 -2.78
CA LEU A 130 -6.64 2.96 -2.78
C LEU A 130 -6.00 3.57 -4.03
N GLU A 131 -6.68 3.51 -5.18
CA GLU A 131 -6.22 4.18 -6.40
C GLU A 131 -6.37 5.71 -6.29
N ALA A 132 -7.52 6.20 -5.82
CA ALA A 132 -7.75 7.62 -5.60
C ALA A 132 -6.70 8.28 -4.69
N LYS A 133 -6.22 7.56 -3.65
CA LYS A 133 -5.18 8.07 -2.73
C LYS A 133 -3.87 8.45 -3.41
N LYS A 134 -3.58 7.89 -4.59
CA LYS A 134 -2.37 8.14 -5.36
C LYS A 134 -2.52 9.35 -6.29
N LEU A 135 -3.74 9.85 -6.50
CA LEU A 135 -4.06 10.81 -7.56
C LEU A 135 -4.62 12.12 -7.01
N PHE A 136 -4.45 13.16 -7.80
CA PHE A 136 -5.18 14.42 -7.69
C PHE A 136 -5.85 14.75 -9.02
N THR A 137 -7.02 15.39 -8.96
CA THR A 137 -7.52 16.15 -10.11
C THR A 137 -6.80 17.48 -10.16
N VAL A 138 -6.22 17.81 -11.31
CA VAL A 138 -5.55 19.07 -11.57
C VAL A 138 -6.29 19.79 -12.68
N VAL A 139 -6.73 21.02 -12.41
CA VAL A 139 -7.39 21.90 -13.39
C VAL A 139 -6.52 23.13 -13.61
N ALA A 140 -6.21 23.46 -14.86
CA ALA A 140 -5.40 24.63 -15.19
C ALA A 140 -6.02 25.43 -16.35
N ASN A 141 -5.93 26.75 -16.29
CA ASN A 141 -6.30 27.62 -17.40
C ASN A 141 -5.10 27.79 -18.33
N MET A 142 -5.31 27.54 -19.62
CA MET A 142 -4.30 27.65 -20.66
C MET A 142 -4.81 28.54 -21.79
N ARG A 143 -3.96 29.43 -22.31
CA ARG A 143 -4.28 30.17 -23.53
C ARG A 143 -4.12 29.26 -24.75
N GLY A 144 -4.99 29.42 -25.74
CA GLY A 144 -4.91 28.64 -26.98
C GLY A 144 -5.85 29.16 -28.05
N SER A 145 -5.58 28.77 -29.30
CA SER A 145 -6.42 29.05 -30.47
C SER A 145 -7.58 28.08 -30.60
N SER A 146 -7.37 26.81 -30.25
CA SER A 146 -8.37 25.74 -30.30
C SER A 146 -8.20 24.78 -29.12
N ALA A 147 -9.20 23.94 -28.86
CA ALA A 147 -9.11 22.90 -27.84
C ALA A 147 -8.05 21.85 -28.24
N GLU A 148 -7.95 21.54 -29.53
CA GLU A 148 -7.01 20.60 -30.12
C GLU A 148 -5.56 21.06 -29.95
N ASP A 149 -5.28 22.35 -30.13
CA ASP A 149 -3.94 22.91 -29.92
C ASP A 149 -3.52 22.79 -28.45
N VAL A 150 -4.43 23.12 -27.53
CA VAL A 150 -4.18 23.00 -26.08
C VAL A 150 -3.99 21.54 -25.67
N ALA A 151 -4.85 20.64 -26.15
CA ALA A 151 -4.72 19.21 -25.90
C ALA A 151 -3.38 18.67 -26.41
N SER A 152 -2.99 19.02 -27.64
CA SER A 152 -1.72 18.61 -28.24
C SER A 152 -0.52 19.11 -27.45
N LEU A 153 -0.57 20.37 -26.97
CA LEU A 153 0.47 20.95 -26.14
C LEU A 153 0.60 20.23 -24.80
N VAL A 154 -0.51 19.95 -24.12
CA VAL A 154 -0.51 19.23 -22.83
C VAL A 154 -0.02 17.79 -23.01
N MET A 155 -0.47 17.10 -24.06
CA MET A 155 -0.05 15.72 -24.37
C MET A 155 1.42 15.61 -24.77
N SER A 156 2.05 16.71 -25.20
CA SER A 156 3.49 16.75 -25.47
C SER A 156 4.36 16.64 -24.21
N CYS A 157 3.76 16.84 -23.02
CA CYS A 157 4.42 16.68 -21.73
C CYS A 157 4.08 15.32 -21.11
N ASP A 158 5.08 14.46 -20.91
CA ASP A 158 4.88 13.12 -20.35
C ASP A 158 4.22 13.13 -18.96
N SER A 159 4.50 14.13 -18.13
CA SER A 159 3.91 14.28 -16.80
C SER A 159 2.43 14.71 -16.80
N LEU A 160 1.88 15.12 -17.94
CA LEU A 160 0.55 15.73 -18.05
C LEU A 160 -0.46 14.90 -18.85
N LYS A 161 -0.13 13.66 -19.21
CA LYS A 161 -1.01 12.81 -20.03
C LYS A 161 -2.35 12.48 -19.35
N GLY A 162 -2.42 12.54 -18.02
CA GLY A 162 -3.61 12.10 -17.28
C GLY A 162 -3.78 10.58 -17.31
N LEU A 163 -5.00 10.10 -17.02
CA LEU A 163 -5.32 8.66 -17.14
C LEU A 163 -5.51 8.24 -18.60
N GLN A 164 -6.24 9.05 -19.38
CA GLN A 164 -6.59 8.77 -20.77
C GLN A 164 -6.26 9.95 -21.72
N GLY A 165 -5.91 11.10 -21.16
CA GLY A 165 -5.75 12.37 -21.87
C GLY A 165 -6.26 13.55 -21.05
N PRO A 166 -5.95 14.79 -21.48
CA PRO A 166 -6.53 16.00 -20.91
C PRO A 166 -7.97 16.21 -21.39
N THR A 167 -8.87 16.51 -20.46
CA THR A 167 -10.18 17.10 -20.80
C THR A 167 -9.99 18.60 -21.01
N VAL A 168 -10.35 19.11 -22.19
CA VAL A 168 -10.18 20.52 -22.54
C VAL A 168 -11.54 21.18 -22.79
N ALA A 169 -11.86 22.23 -22.04
CA ALA A 169 -13.12 22.96 -22.16
C ALA A 169 -12.88 24.47 -22.36
N PRO A 170 -13.67 25.17 -23.19
CA PRO A 170 -13.48 26.61 -23.43
C PRO A 170 -13.78 27.43 -22.18
N VAL A 171 -12.94 28.45 -21.93
CA VAL A 171 -13.14 29.46 -20.88
C VAL A 171 -13.47 30.78 -21.57
N TYR A 172 -14.70 31.25 -21.36
CA TYR A 172 -15.18 32.50 -21.93
C TYR A 172 -14.68 33.69 -21.11
N THR A 173 -14.08 34.66 -21.79
CA THR A 173 -13.64 35.93 -21.21
C THR A 173 -14.37 37.10 -21.88
N PRO A 174 -14.50 38.26 -21.22
CA PRO A 174 -15.04 39.44 -21.86
C PRO A 174 -14.12 39.94 -22.97
N GLY A 175 -14.63 39.99 -24.20
CA GLY A 175 -13.97 40.60 -25.36
C GLY A 175 -13.98 42.12 -25.29
N ALA A 176 -13.25 42.76 -26.21
CA ALA A 176 -13.14 44.23 -26.26
C ALA A 176 -14.48 44.94 -26.51
N ASP A 177 -15.43 44.25 -27.15
CA ASP A 177 -16.79 44.72 -27.40
C ASP A 177 -17.80 44.28 -26.31
N GLY A 178 -17.31 43.67 -25.22
CA GLY A 178 -18.11 43.15 -24.12
C GLY A 178 -18.79 41.80 -24.41
N LYS A 179 -18.61 41.21 -25.60
CA LYS A 179 -19.15 39.88 -25.92
C LYS A 179 -18.22 38.77 -25.44
N PRO A 180 -18.73 37.56 -25.20
CA PRO A 180 -17.88 36.42 -24.82
C PRO A 180 -16.90 36.05 -25.94
N GLU A 181 -15.62 35.97 -25.61
CA GLU A 181 -14.55 35.46 -26.47
C GLU A 181 -13.87 34.25 -25.83
N VAL A 182 -13.47 33.29 -26.66
CA VAL A 182 -12.71 32.10 -26.23
C VAL A 182 -11.26 32.28 -26.64
N ASN A 183 -10.43 32.62 -25.66
CA ASN A 183 -8.97 32.71 -25.80
C ASN A 183 -8.23 31.89 -24.73
N MET A 184 -8.99 31.17 -23.90
CA MET A 184 -8.52 30.32 -22.82
C MET A 184 -9.33 29.03 -22.78
N TYR A 185 -8.69 28.00 -22.24
CA TYR A 185 -9.26 26.68 -22.05
C TYR A 185 -8.90 26.17 -20.66
N ALA A 186 -9.85 25.52 -20.00
CA ALA A 186 -9.64 24.78 -18.78
C ALA A 186 -9.22 23.35 -19.15
N VAL A 187 -8.04 22.96 -18.71
CA VAL A 187 -7.47 21.63 -18.89
C VAL A 187 -7.63 20.88 -17.57
N THR A 188 -8.25 19.70 -17.62
CA THR A 188 -8.38 18.80 -16.46
C THR A 188 -7.63 17.51 -16.72
N ILE A 189 -6.73 17.15 -15.80
CA ILE A 189 -5.97 15.90 -15.81
C ILE A 189 -5.97 15.26 -14.41
N CYS A 190 -5.76 13.94 -14.36
CA CYS A 190 -5.39 13.29 -13.11
C CYS A 190 -3.87 13.19 -13.03
N ALA A 191 -3.27 13.72 -11.97
CA ALA A 191 -1.83 13.68 -11.76
C ALA A 191 -1.48 12.82 -10.54
N GLN A 192 -0.35 12.09 -10.63
CA GLN A 192 0.18 11.32 -9.52
C GLN A 192 0.63 12.25 -8.39
N LYS A 193 0.24 11.95 -7.16
CA LYS A 193 0.56 12.72 -5.95
C LYS A 193 2.07 12.82 -5.73
N ALA A 194 2.81 11.77 -6.05
CA ALA A 194 4.27 11.73 -5.96
C ALA A 194 4.96 12.70 -6.92
N THR A 195 4.36 13.01 -8.07
CA THR A 195 4.94 13.86 -9.13
C THR A 195 4.13 15.15 -9.34
N LEU A 196 3.27 15.51 -8.38
CA LEU A 196 2.38 16.67 -8.50
C LEU A 196 3.16 17.95 -8.76
N TYR A 197 4.27 18.17 -8.02
CA TYR A 197 5.06 19.39 -8.15
C TYR A 197 5.65 19.55 -9.56
N ASP A 198 6.19 18.47 -10.12
CA ASP A 198 6.75 18.45 -11.48
C ASP A 198 5.65 18.69 -12.53
N SER A 199 4.46 18.14 -12.29
CA SER A 199 3.28 18.36 -13.16
C SER A 199 2.85 19.83 -13.14
N VAL A 200 2.80 20.47 -11.97
CA VAL A 200 2.49 21.90 -11.85
C VAL A 200 3.54 22.77 -12.54
N LYS A 201 4.82 22.40 -12.44
CA LYS A 201 5.90 23.09 -13.14
C LYS A 201 5.76 22.96 -14.66
N ALA A 202 5.57 21.74 -15.16
CA ALA A 202 5.35 21.49 -16.58
C ALA A 202 4.16 22.27 -17.13
N LEU A 203 3.03 22.31 -16.39
CA LEU A 203 1.86 23.12 -16.76
C LEU A 203 2.20 24.60 -16.89
N ARG A 204 2.99 25.16 -15.97
CA ARG A 204 3.41 26.56 -16.05
C ARG A 204 4.35 26.84 -17.22
N ASP A 205 5.26 25.91 -17.49
CA ASP A 205 6.22 26.04 -18.59
C ASP A 205 5.52 26.10 -19.97
N ILE A 206 4.37 25.42 -20.11
CA ILE A 206 3.52 25.48 -21.31
C ILE A 206 2.43 26.57 -21.26
N GLY A 207 2.52 27.52 -20.32
CA GLY A 207 1.62 28.67 -20.24
C GLY A 207 0.33 28.47 -19.43
N GLY A 208 0.25 27.38 -18.66
CA GLY A 208 -0.81 27.11 -17.70
C GLY A 208 -0.77 28.01 -16.48
N SER A 209 -1.93 28.45 -16.02
CA SER A 209 -2.13 29.35 -14.89
C SER A 209 -3.39 28.97 -14.10
N GLY A 210 -3.53 29.51 -12.88
CA GLY A 210 -4.71 29.22 -12.05
C GLY A 210 -4.87 27.72 -11.75
N VAL A 211 -3.75 27.04 -11.46
CA VAL A 211 -3.74 25.58 -11.25
C VAL A 211 -4.45 25.23 -9.95
N LEU A 212 -5.60 24.58 -10.05
CA LEU A 212 -6.38 24.04 -8.95
C LEU A 212 -6.05 22.56 -8.78
N VAL A 213 -5.92 22.12 -7.53
CA VAL A 213 -5.63 20.72 -7.19
C VAL A 213 -6.68 20.26 -6.19
N SER A 214 -7.31 19.12 -6.44
CA SER A 214 -8.37 18.57 -5.58
C SER A 214 -8.18 17.06 -5.36
N PRO A 215 -8.33 16.55 -4.12
CA PRO A 215 -8.25 15.12 -3.82
C PRO A 215 -9.46 14.37 -4.39
N LEU A 216 -9.28 13.08 -4.61
CA LEU A 216 -10.32 12.17 -5.04
C LEU A 216 -10.71 11.22 -3.90
N THR A 217 -12.00 10.87 -3.80
CA THR A 217 -12.47 9.87 -2.83
C THR A 217 -12.38 8.46 -3.40
N TYR A 218 -12.80 8.29 -4.66
CA TYR A 218 -12.78 7.03 -5.40
C TYR A 218 -12.39 7.29 -6.84
N VAL A 219 -11.65 6.36 -7.43
CA VAL A 219 -11.41 6.26 -8.87
C VAL A 219 -11.79 4.85 -9.26
N PHE A 220 -12.98 4.68 -9.82
CA PHE A 220 -13.43 3.40 -10.37
C PHE A 220 -12.86 3.25 -11.78
N ASP A 221 -12.21 2.13 -12.02
CA ASP A 221 -11.67 1.75 -13.32
C ASP A 221 -12.26 0.38 -13.71
N GLU A 222 -11.55 -0.41 -14.52
CA GLU A 222 -11.89 -1.82 -14.77
C GLU A 222 -12.13 -2.60 -13.46
N GLU A 223 -12.96 -3.63 -13.55
CA GLU A 223 -13.34 -4.47 -12.41
C GLU A 223 -12.09 -5.08 -11.75
N PRO A 224 -11.98 -5.01 -10.41
CA PRO A 224 -10.89 -5.60 -9.64
C PRO A 224 -10.55 -7.02 -10.09
N ALA A 225 -9.30 -7.28 -10.49
CA ALA A 225 -8.85 -8.64 -10.78
C ALA A 225 -9.05 -9.59 -9.57
N ARG A 226 -9.05 -9.04 -8.35
CA ARG A 226 -9.32 -9.78 -7.11
C ARG A 226 -10.75 -10.32 -7.02
N TRP A 227 -11.70 -9.71 -7.72
CA TRP A 227 -13.08 -10.21 -7.77
C TRP A 227 -13.14 -11.56 -8.47
N ASN A 228 -12.51 -11.67 -9.66
CA ASN A 228 -12.43 -12.93 -10.40
C ASN A 228 -11.68 -14.01 -9.60
N LEU A 229 -10.58 -13.66 -8.93
CA LEU A 229 -9.87 -14.59 -8.04
C LEU A 229 -10.75 -15.10 -6.89
N LEU A 230 -11.62 -14.25 -6.33
CA LEU A 230 -12.58 -14.67 -5.31
C LEU A 230 -13.61 -15.66 -5.89
N LEU A 231 -14.13 -15.40 -7.09
CA LEU A 231 -15.09 -16.29 -7.74
C LEU A 231 -14.46 -17.65 -8.09
N ASP A 232 -13.21 -17.66 -8.57
CA ASP A 232 -12.42 -18.87 -8.80
C ASP A 232 -12.27 -19.68 -7.50
N GLU A 233 -11.89 -19.02 -6.40
CA GLU A 233 -11.77 -19.66 -5.08
C GLU A 233 -13.10 -20.22 -4.59
N LEU A 234 -14.24 -19.61 -4.94
CA LEU A 234 -15.58 -20.09 -4.63
C LEU A 234 -16.07 -21.20 -5.56
N GLY A 235 -15.38 -21.45 -6.68
CA GLY A 235 -15.82 -22.40 -7.72
C GLY A 235 -17.00 -21.90 -8.53
N MET A 236 -17.13 -20.58 -8.68
CA MET A 236 -18.21 -19.93 -9.43
C MET A 236 -17.72 -19.54 -10.83
N GLU A 237 -18.55 -19.74 -11.85
CA GLU A 237 -18.23 -19.29 -13.20
C GLU A 237 -18.26 -17.75 -13.28
N HIS A 238 -17.27 -17.18 -13.95
CA HIS A 238 -17.23 -15.76 -14.27
C HIS A 238 -16.77 -15.54 -15.71
N ASP A 239 -17.13 -14.40 -16.30
CA ASP A 239 -16.67 -14.04 -17.64
C ASP A 239 -15.19 -13.59 -17.57
N PRO A 240 -14.25 -14.30 -18.22
CA PRO A 240 -12.82 -13.95 -18.14
C PRO A 240 -12.48 -12.63 -18.84
N ILE A 241 -13.40 -12.05 -19.61
CA ILE A 241 -13.15 -10.87 -20.46
C ILE A 241 -13.37 -9.54 -19.71
N ARG A 242 -14.09 -9.53 -18.57
CA ARG A 242 -14.48 -8.28 -17.89
C ARG A 242 -13.35 -7.47 -17.24
N GLY A 243 -12.15 -8.04 -17.05
CA GLY A 243 -11.03 -7.35 -16.38
C GLY A 243 -9.66 -7.56 -17.04
N LYS A 244 -9.60 -7.93 -18.32
CA LYS A 244 -8.32 -8.18 -19.01
C LYS A 244 -8.11 -7.45 -20.34
N GLU A 245 -9.11 -6.78 -20.89
CA GLU A 245 -8.98 -6.13 -22.19
C GLU A 245 -9.71 -4.78 -22.25
N LYS A 246 -8.99 -3.70 -21.91
CA LYS A 246 -8.93 -2.43 -22.66
C LYS A 246 -7.77 -1.56 -22.15
N ARG A 247 -6.56 -1.91 -22.60
CA ARG A 247 -5.44 -0.95 -22.64
C ARG A 247 -5.61 0.05 -23.76
#